data_AF-A0A3M2WZL6-F1
#
_entry.id   AF-A0A3M2WZL6-F1
#
_cell.length_a   1.000
_cell.length_b   1.000
_cell.length_c   1.000
_cell.angle_alpha   90.00
_cell.angle_beta   90.00
_cell.angle_gamma   90.00
#
_symmetry.space_group_name_H-M   'P 1'
#
loop_
_entity.id
_entity.type
_entity.pdbx_description
1 polymer ?
#
loop_
_entity_poly.entity_id
_entity_poly.type
_entity_poly.pdbx_seq_one_letter_code
_entity_poly.pdbx_strand_id
1 'polypeptide(L)'
;MHDPMRVMGLDHDTELFRTTDSRYIKNDKLAGNPQSMASILMHEELRPNRFASHTGAQPHEARAYVPKRIKATDLGVPSLNVMTGSLARDGIRAYDHMSDNQVSVKMRLGDFLERGGKVYADASSVADDGETSQALIVTLPKGQKVPVERV
;
A
#
# COMPACT_ATOMS: atom_id res chain seq x y z
N MET A 1 -7.65 2.31 -15.62
CA MET A 1 -7.19 1.03 -15.05
C MET A 1 -6.14 1.39 -14.00
N HIS A 2 -6.57 1.66 -12.77
CA HIS A 2 -5.70 2.24 -11.71
C HIS A 2 -5.89 1.59 -10.34
N ASP A 3 -6.86 0.68 -10.22
CA ASP A 3 -7.11 -0.09 -9.01
C ASP A 3 -5.97 -1.11 -8.84
N PRO A 4 -5.16 -1.02 -7.76
CA PRO A 4 -4.05 -1.95 -7.53
C PRO A 4 -4.49 -3.41 -7.51
N MET A 5 -5.68 -3.70 -6.96
CA MET A 5 -6.21 -5.06 -6.90
C MET A 5 -6.29 -5.69 -8.29
N ARG A 6 -6.73 -4.90 -9.29
CA ARG A 6 -6.89 -5.39 -10.67
C ARG A 6 -5.61 -5.33 -11.48
N VAL A 7 -4.86 -4.23 -11.35
CA VAL A 7 -3.65 -4.01 -12.15
C VAL A 7 -2.57 -5.02 -11.80
N MET A 8 -2.48 -5.39 -10.52
CA MET A 8 -1.44 -6.27 -9.99
C MET A 8 -1.95 -7.69 -9.76
N GLY A 9 -3.24 -7.95 -9.99
CA GLY A 9 -3.86 -9.26 -9.74
C GLY A 9 -3.85 -9.66 -8.27
N LEU A 10 -4.00 -8.71 -7.35
CA LEU A 10 -4.00 -8.99 -5.91
C LEU A 10 -5.30 -9.67 -5.50
N ASP A 11 -5.18 -10.55 -4.51
CA ASP A 11 -6.27 -11.34 -3.95
C ASP A 11 -6.14 -11.49 -2.44
N HIS A 12 -7.01 -12.28 -1.82
CA HIS A 12 -6.98 -12.51 -0.38
C HIS A 12 -5.71 -13.21 0.11
N ASP A 13 -5.05 -14.02 -0.73
CA ASP A 13 -3.89 -14.82 -0.36
C ASP A 13 -2.56 -14.11 -0.63
N THR A 14 -2.63 -12.95 -1.27
CA THR A 14 -1.48 -12.08 -1.53
C THR A 14 -0.71 -11.78 -0.25
N GLU A 15 0.58 -12.10 -0.26
CA GLU A 15 1.50 -11.81 0.82
C GLU A 15 1.92 -10.34 0.81
N LEU A 16 1.91 -9.73 1.99
CA LEU A 16 2.30 -8.36 2.23
C LEU A 16 3.49 -8.32 3.19
N PHE A 17 4.47 -7.51 2.88
CA PHE A 17 5.74 -7.42 3.59
C PHE A 17 5.97 -5.99 4.09
N ARG A 18 6.49 -5.82 5.30
CA ARG A 18 7.00 -4.52 5.75
C ARG A 18 8.03 -4.68 6.85
N THR A 19 8.86 -3.67 7.01
CA THR A 19 9.66 -3.48 8.22
C THR A 19 8.90 -2.61 9.22
N THR A 20 8.98 -2.95 10.50
CA THR A 20 8.36 -2.19 11.59
C THR A 20 9.20 -2.28 12.86
N ASP A 21 9.03 -1.33 13.77
CA ASP A 21 9.62 -1.46 15.11
C ASP A 21 8.85 -2.55 15.88
N SER A 22 9.60 -3.48 16.48
CA SER A 22 9.07 -4.62 17.24
C SER A 22 8.12 -4.21 18.37
N ARG A 23 8.27 -2.99 18.92
CA ARG A 23 7.40 -2.47 19.99
C ARG A 23 5.95 -2.30 19.54
N TYR A 24 5.70 -2.12 18.24
CA TYR A 24 4.36 -1.98 17.68
C TYR A 24 3.64 -3.32 17.46
N ILE A 25 4.36 -4.45 17.51
CA ILE A 25 3.77 -5.77 17.45
C ILE A 25 3.29 -6.16 18.84
N LYS A 26 1.98 -6.38 19.00
CA LYS A 26 1.37 -6.79 20.28
C LYS A 26 0.58 -8.07 20.08
N ASN A 27 0.94 -9.13 20.79
CA ASN A 27 0.36 -10.47 20.65
C ASN A 27 0.36 -10.94 19.19
N ASP A 28 1.52 -10.80 18.54
CA ASP A 28 1.76 -11.13 17.11
C ASP A 28 0.76 -10.50 16.15
N LYS A 29 0.32 -9.27 16.47
CA LYS A 29 -0.58 -8.47 15.65
C LYS A 29 -0.11 -7.04 15.49
N LEU A 30 -0.44 -6.45 14.34
CA LEU A 30 -0.16 -5.06 14.01
C LEU A 30 -1.46 -4.28 13.77
N ALA A 31 -1.49 -3.02 14.20
CA ALA A 31 -2.55 -2.06 13.91
C ALA A 31 -2.10 -1.07 12.83
N GLY A 32 -3.05 -0.42 12.15
CA GLY A 32 -2.73 0.65 11.20
C GLY A 32 -2.11 1.88 11.88
N ASN A 33 -1.23 2.58 11.18
CA ASN A 33 -0.66 3.85 11.61
C ASN A 33 -1.67 4.99 11.34
N PRO A 34 -2.17 5.70 12.38
CA PRO A 34 -3.09 6.82 12.21
C PRO A 34 -2.44 8.08 11.60
N GLN A 35 -1.11 8.17 11.61
CA GLN A 35 -0.34 9.33 11.16
C GLN A 35 0.59 8.98 9.99
N SER A 36 0.09 8.17 9.04
CA SER A 36 0.84 7.80 7.84
C SER A 36 1.16 9.03 6.98
N MET A 37 2.43 9.28 6.72
CA MET A 37 2.88 10.41 5.88
C MET A 37 2.89 10.09 4.37
N ALA A 38 2.54 8.86 4.01
CA ALA A 38 2.54 8.37 2.64
C ALA A 38 1.56 9.17 1.76
N SER A 39 1.89 9.25 0.47
CA SER A 39 0.99 9.81 -0.54
C SER A 39 0.42 8.67 -1.37
N ILE A 40 -0.89 8.65 -1.58
CA ILE A 40 -1.57 7.56 -2.30
C ILE A 40 -2.15 8.02 -3.62
N LEU A 41 -2.35 7.07 -4.53
CA LEU A 41 -3.15 7.26 -5.74
C LEU A 41 -4.59 6.77 -5.51
N MET A 42 -5.53 7.71 -5.46
CA MET A 42 -6.97 7.43 -5.32
C MET A 42 -7.53 6.95 -6.66
N HIS A 43 -7.66 5.65 -6.83
CA HIS A 43 -8.23 5.09 -8.06
C HIS A 43 -9.75 5.30 -8.18
N GLU A 44 -10.42 5.63 -7.07
CA GLU A 44 -11.86 5.97 -6.99
C GLU A 44 -12.12 7.45 -7.33
N GLU A 45 -11.12 8.33 -7.20
CA GLU A 45 -11.23 9.77 -7.51
C GLU A 45 -10.24 10.17 -8.60
N LEU A 46 -10.77 10.60 -9.74
CA LEU A 46 -9.96 10.94 -10.91
C LEU A 46 -9.76 12.44 -11.04
N ARG A 47 -8.63 12.83 -11.62
CA ARG A 47 -8.34 14.21 -12.06
C ARG A 47 -7.92 14.23 -13.52
N PRO A 48 -8.12 15.34 -14.25
CA PRO A 48 -7.69 15.44 -15.64
C PRO A 48 -6.22 15.10 -15.82
N ASN A 49 -5.91 14.28 -16.83
CA ASN A 49 -4.56 13.97 -17.24
C ASN A 49 -3.99 15.18 -18.00
N ARG A 50 -2.90 15.78 -17.48
CA ARG A 50 -2.24 16.94 -18.11
C ARG A 50 -1.71 16.64 -19.52
N PHE A 51 -1.54 15.36 -19.86
CA PHE A 51 -1.09 14.89 -21.17
C PHE A 51 -2.25 14.39 -22.06
N ALA A 52 -3.50 14.55 -21.65
CA ALA A 52 -4.67 14.11 -22.44
C ALA A 52 -4.69 14.74 -23.83
N SER A 53 -4.39 16.05 -23.93
CA SER A 53 -4.33 16.77 -25.20
C SER A 53 -3.25 16.25 -26.15
N HIS A 54 -2.12 15.78 -25.62
CA HIS A 54 -1.00 15.26 -26.40
C HIS A 54 -1.25 13.85 -26.93
N THR A 55 -2.16 13.11 -26.30
CA THR A 55 -2.50 11.71 -26.64
C THR A 55 -3.82 11.58 -27.40
N GLY A 56 -4.50 12.71 -27.66
CA GLY A 56 -5.82 12.73 -28.29
C GLY A 56 -6.95 12.17 -27.41
N ALA A 57 -6.71 12.03 -26.11
CA ALA A 57 -7.68 11.49 -25.16
C ALA A 57 -8.88 12.44 -24.98
N GLN A 58 -10.08 11.90 -25.13
CA GLN A 58 -11.33 12.66 -25.05
C GLN A 58 -11.91 12.66 -23.63
N PRO A 59 -12.67 13.69 -23.22
CA PRO A 59 -13.21 13.81 -21.86
C PRO A 59 -14.14 12.66 -21.40
N HIS A 60 -14.67 11.85 -22.30
CA HIS A 60 -15.49 10.68 -21.95
C HIS A 60 -14.67 9.38 -21.83
N GLU A 61 -13.37 9.41 -22.11
CA GLU A 61 -12.49 8.26 -22.08
C GLU A 61 -11.69 8.19 -20.77
N ALA A 62 -11.53 6.98 -20.23
CA ALA A 62 -10.74 6.78 -19.00
C ALA A 62 -9.30 7.31 -19.11
N ARG A 63 -8.68 7.22 -20.30
CA ARG A 63 -7.30 7.72 -20.55
C ARG A 63 -7.15 9.23 -20.48
N ALA A 64 -8.25 10.00 -20.49
CA ALA A 64 -8.21 11.44 -20.25
C ALA A 64 -8.00 11.80 -18.78
N TYR A 65 -7.94 10.80 -17.90
CA TYR A 65 -7.84 11.00 -16.46
C TYR A 65 -6.74 10.16 -15.82
N VAL A 66 -6.30 10.58 -14.65
CA VAL A 66 -5.38 9.85 -13.77
C VAL A 66 -5.90 9.90 -12.33
N PRO A 67 -5.48 8.97 -11.47
CA PRO A 67 -5.81 9.02 -10.05
C PRO A 67 -5.40 10.35 -9.41
N LYS A 68 -6.26 10.86 -8.54
CA LYS A 68 -5.92 11.98 -7.66
C LYS A 68 -4.89 11.52 -6.64
N ARG A 69 -3.89 12.36 -6.37
CA ARG A 69 -2.89 12.10 -5.33
C ARG A 69 -3.32 12.82 -4.06
N ILE A 70 -3.42 12.09 -2.94
CA ILE A 70 -3.75 12.65 -1.61
C ILE A 70 -2.79 12.09 -0.55
N LYS A 71 -2.82 12.63 0.68
CA LYS A 71 -2.11 12.00 1.81
C LYS A 71 -2.93 10.84 2.36
N ALA A 72 -2.25 9.80 2.84
CA ALA A 72 -2.91 8.65 3.48
C ALA A 72 -3.72 9.08 4.71
N THR A 73 -3.29 10.12 5.44
CA THR A 73 -4.05 10.74 6.54
C THR A 73 -5.40 11.31 6.12
N ASP A 74 -5.52 11.77 4.87
CA ASP A 74 -6.75 12.39 4.36
C ASP A 74 -7.87 11.36 4.16
N LEU A 75 -7.54 10.05 4.17
CA LEU A 75 -8.53 8.98 4.19
C LEU A 75 -9.32 8.91 5.51
N GLY A 76 -8.81 9.51 6.59
CA GLY A 76 -9.43 9.42 7.92
C GLY A 76 -9.38 8.02 8.55
N VAL A 77 -8.63 7.08 7.95
CA VAL A 77 -8.50 5.68 8.39
C VAL A 77 -7.03 5.34 8.57
N PRO A 78 -6.63 4.70 9.69
CA PRO A 78 -5.25 4.24 9.87
C PRO A 78 -4.82 3.30 8.74
N SER A 79 -3.53 3.29 8.41
CA SER A 79 -3.01 2.50 7.30
C SER A 79 -1.60 1.98 7.53
N LEU A 80 -1.20 1.01 6.73
CA LEU A 80 0.15 0.48 6.70
C LEU A 80 0.70 0.59 5.29
N ASN A 81 1.91 1.14 5.19
CA ASN A 81 2.76 0.92 4.04
C ASN A 81 3.28 -0.53 4.05
N VAL A 82 3.14 -1.20 2.91
CA VAL A 82 3.55 -2.58 2.69
C VAL A 82 4.12 -2.73 1.28
N MET A 83 4.90 -3.77 1.08
CA MET A 83 5.43 -4.20 -0.20
C MET A 83 4.77 -5.53 -0.58
N THR A 84 4.58 -5.76 -1.88
CA THR A 84 4.16 -7.06 -2.43
C THR A 84 4.89 -7.33 -3.76
N GLY A 85 4.89 -8.59 -4.21
CA GLY A 85 5.64 -9.05 -5.37
C GLY A 85 6.78 -10.02 -5.03
N SER A 86 7.37 -10.63 -6.05
CA SER A 86 8.34 -11.72 -5.92
C SER A 86 9.62 -11.34 -5.18
N LEU A 87 10.01 -10.07 -5.21
CA LEU A 87 11.19 -9.55 -4.50
C LEU A 87 10.83 -8.69 -3.28
N ALA A 88 9.55 -8.56 -2.93
CA ALA A 88 9.13 -7.72 -1.81
C ALA A 88 9.73 -8.15 -0.48
N ARG A 89 9.87 -9.47 -0.25
CA ARG A 89 10.51 -10.01 0.94
C ARG A 89 11.98 -9.59 1.04
N ASP A 90 12.73 -9.67 -0.06
CA ASP A 90 14.15 -9.28 -0.07
C ASP A 90 14.31 -7.75 -0.04
N GLY A 91 13.39 -7.02 -0.67
CA GLY A 91 13.35 -5.55 -0.65
C GLY A 91 13.18 -4.97 0.75
N ILE A 92 12.38 -5.61 1.62
CA ILE A 92 12.21 -5.12 3.00
C ILE A 92 13.42 -5.41 3.90
N ARG A 93 14.19 -6.46 3.61
CA ARG A 93 15.39 -6.82 4.38
C ARG A 93 16.49 -5.77 4.29
N ALA A 94 16.54 -5.00 3.19
CA ALA A 94 17.43 -3.86 3.07
C ALA A 94 17.23 -2.81 4.19
N TYR A 95 16.06 -2.80 4.84
CA TYR A 95 15.73 -1.88 5.91
C TYR A 95 15.91 -2.45 7.33
N ASP A 96 16.13 -3.76 7.47
CA ASP A 96 16.25 -4.41 8.79
C ASP A 96 17.43 -3.87 9.63
N HIS A 97 18.41 -3.23 8.98
CA HIS A 97 19.58 -2.66 9.63
C HIS A 97 19.42 -1.18 10.03
N MET A 98 18.26 -0.57 9.78
CA MET A 98 18.05 0.86 10.09
C MET A 98 17.93 1.14 11.59
N SER A 99 17.58 0.14 12.42
CA SER A 99 17.75 0.21 13.87
C SER A 99 17.66 -1.18 14.52
N ASP A 100 18.23 -1.33 15.72
CA ASP A 100 18.28 -2.60 16.47
C ASP A 100 16.89 -3.23 16.78
N ASN A 101 15.82 -2.44 16.69
CA ASN A 101 14.46 -2.87 17.01
C ASN A 101 13.59 -3.10 15.77
N GLN A 102 14.12 -2.90 14.57
CA GLN A 102 13.39 -3.16 13.34
C GLN A 102 13.30 -4.66 13.06
N VAL A 103 12.10 -5.09 12.69
CA VAL A 103 11.82 -6.46 12.29
C VAL A 103 11.02 -6.45 10.99
N SER A 104 11.41 -7.32 10.08
CA SER A 104 10.64 -7.66 8.89
C SER A 104 9.47 -8.56 9.27
N VAL A 105 8.29 -8.21 8.77
CA VAL A 105 7.07 -8.97 8.98
C VAL A 105 6.33 -9.25 7.69
N LYS A 106 5.65 -10.39 7.67
CA LYS A 106 4.72 -10.85 6.64
C LYS A 106 3.28 -10.82 7.19
N MET A 107 2.35 -10.44 6.34
CA MET A 107 0.90 -10.41 6.58
C MET A 107 0.17 -10.96 5.35
N ARG A 108 -1.09 -11.34 5.51
CA ARG A 108 -1.97 -11.73 4.41
C ARG A 108 -2.90 -10.57 4.05
N LEU A 109 -3.04 -10.24 2.77
CA LEU A 109 -3.92 -9.15 2.33
C LEU A 109 -5.38 -9.37 2.73
N GLY A 110 -5.85 -10.62 2.67
CA GLY A 110 -7.20 -10.99 3.09
C GLY A 110 -7.55 -10.58 4.52
N ASP A 111 -6.58 -10.58 5.44
CA ASP A 111 -6.82 -10.12 6.82
C ASP A 111 -7.22 -8.64 6.90
N PHE A 112 -6.74 -7.81 5.97
CA PHE A 112 -7.16 -6.42 5.88
C PHE A 112 -8.53 -6.31 5.24
N LEU A 113 -8.73 -6.98 4.11
CA LEU A 113 -9.97 -6.91 3.32
C LEU A 113 -11.19 -7.37 4.14
N GLU A 114 -11.05 -8.48 4.87
CA GLU A 114 -12.09 -9.02 5.77
C GLU A 114 -12.48 -8.06 6.90
N ARG A 115 -11.60 -7.10 7.21
CA ARG A 115 -11.80 -6.08 8.25
C ARG A 115 -12.19 -4.72 7.68
N GLY A 116 -12.55 -4.65 6.39
CA GLY A 116 -12.94 -3.42 5.70
C GLY A 116 -11.76 -2.56 5.22
N GLY A 117 -10.57 -3.15 5.15
CA GLY A 117 -9.40 -2.51 4.55
C GLY A 117 -9.54 -2.33 3.05
N LYS A 118 -8.87 -1.32 2.53
CA LYS A 118 -8.78 -0.95 1.11
C LYS A 118 -7.31 -0.80 0.72
N VAL A 119 -7.02 -1.04 -0.56
CA VAL A 119 -5.67 -1.01 -1.11
C VAL A 119 -5.50 0.18 -2.04
N TYR A 120 -4.39 0.90 -1.87
CA TYR A 120 -4.00 2.04 -2.69
C TYR A 120 -2.54 1.90 -3.11
N ALA A 121 -2.19 2.38 -4.29
CA ALA A 121 -0.79 2.46 -4.70
C ALA A 121 -0.08 3.55 -3.88
N ASP A 122 1.11 3.24 -3.35
CA ASP A 122 1.96 4.19 -2.65
C ASP A 122 2.74 5.04 -3.67
N ALA A 123 2.34 6.30 -3.82
CA ALA A 123 2.93 7.25 -4.75
C ALA A 123 4.19 7.96 -4.18
N SER A 124 4.62 7.57 -2.98
CA SER A 124 5.76 8.14 -2.25
C SER A 124 6.88 7.14 -1.99
N SER A 125 6.70 5.86 -2.30
CA SER A 125 7.76 4.87 -2.14
C SER A 125 8.86 5.06 -3.18
N VAL A 126 10.11 4.91 -2.74
CA VAL A 126 11.31 4.93 -3.57
C VAL A 126 11.80 3.50 -3.88
N ALA A 127 11.25 2.50 -3.18
CA ALA A 127 11.59 1.08 -3.30
C ALA A 127 10.65 0.31 -4.25
N ASP A 128 9.74 1.04 -4.90
CA ASP A 128 8.85 0.49 -5.93
C ASP A 128 9.61 0.44 -7.26
N ASP A 129 9.77 -0.76 -7.81
CA ASP A 129 10.39 -0.99 -9.12
C ASP A 129 9.35 -1.24 -10.23
N GLY A 130 8.06 -1.25 -9.88
CA GLY A 130 6.93 -1.44 -10.79
C GLY A 130 6.78 -2.85 -11.36
N GLU A 131 7.69 -3.79 -11.07
CA GLU A 131 7.75 -5.10 -11.73
C GLU A 131 7.87 -6.25 -10.72
N THR A 132 8.82 -6.17 -9.80
CA THR A 132 9.15 -7.25 -8.85
C THR A 132 8.88 -6.90 -7.39
N SER A 133 8.77 -5.61 -7.07
CA SER A 133 8.53 -5.09 -5.73
C SER A 133 7.68 -3.82 -5.84
N GLN A 134 6.44 -3.90 -5.39
CA GLN A 134 5.44 -2.85 -5.58
C GLN A 134 4.94 -2.34 -4.23
N ALA A 135 4.85 -1.02 -4.10
CA ALA A 135 4.55 -0.37 -2.84
C ALA A 135 3.06 -0.02 -2.73
N LEU A 136 2.46 -0.44 -1.61
CA LEU A 136 1.04 -0.28 -1.35
C LEU A 136 0.80 0.39 -0.01
N ILE A 137 -0.29 1.14 0.07
CA ILE A 137 -0.91 1.56 1.33
C ILE A 137 -2.18 0.74 1.51
N VAL A 138 -2.26 -0.02 2.59
CA VAL A 138 -3.44 -0.80 2.96
C VAL A 138 -4.07 -0.19 4.21
N THR A 139 -5.33 0.20 4.13
CA THR A 139 -6.06 0.73 5.28
C THR A 139 -6.47 -0.38 6.25
N LEU A 140 -6.55 -0.03 7.53
CA LEU A 140 -7.05 -0.90 8.58
C LEU A 140 -7.88 -0.07 9.56
N PRO A 141 -9.21 -0.28 9.65
CA PRO A 141 -10.07 0.52 10.52
C PRO A 141 -9.58 0.58 11.97
N LYS A 142 -9.82 1.72 12.63
CA LYS A 142 -9.36 1.96 14.01
C LYS A 142 -9.89 0.87 14.94
N GLY A 143 -9.01 0.34 15.79
CA GLY A 143 -9.32 -0.76 16.71
C GLY A 143 -9.11 -2.15 16.11
N GLN A 144 -8.98 -2.28 14.79
CA GLN A 144 -8.65 -3.53 14.13
C GLN A 144 -7.14 -3.81 14.17
N LYS A 145 -6.79 -5.10 14.16
CA LYS A 145 -5.42 -5.59 14.05
C LYS A 145 -5.38 -6.83 13.19
N VAL A 146 -4.28 -7.02 12.47
CA VAL A 146 -4.03 -8.21 11.63
C VAL A 146 -2.89 -9.04 12.23
N PRO A 147 -2.90 -10.38 12.06
CA PRO A 147 -1.78 -11.23 12.46
C PRO A 147 -0.52 -10.91 11.63
N VAL A 148 0.65 -11.10 12.24
CA VAL A 148 1.96 -10.95 11.58
C VAL A 148 2.85 -12.17 11.85
N GLU A 149 3.67 -12.52 10.87
CA GLU A 149 4.77 -13.47 11.00
C GLU A 149 6.11 -12.73 10.82
N ARG A 150 7.11 -12.97 11.67
CA ARG A 150 8.46 -12.39 11.50
C ARG A 150 9.24 -13.21 10.45
N VAL A 151 9.96 -12.58 9.53
CA VAL A 151 10.54 -13.25 8.32
C VAL A 151 11.98 -12.89 7.99
#